data_AF-A0A950WK41-F1
#
_entry.id   AF-A0A950WK41-F1
#
_cell.length_a   1.000
_cell.length_b   1.000
_cell.length_c   1.000
_cell.angle_alpha   90.00
_cell.angle_beta   90.00
_cell.angle_gamma   90.00
#
_symmetry.space_group_name_H-M   'P 1'
#
loop_
_entity.id
_entity.type
_entity.pdbx_description
1 polymer ?
#
loop_
_entity_poly.entity_id
_entity_poly.type
_entity_poly.pdbx_seq_one_letter_code
_entity_poly.pdbx_strand_id
1 'polypeptide(L)'
;MALQSLLHPRTVKHWFGARGRRLASTIYLGPSSLATKDDIDQLWAEFSKVRAELAKSVAPQPIQPFLAEDIRKIHSEINQIVNQRFLVTTAAITVFGVVFSQMIPKEFAHTRESMPLILIEEVLLLTILFTLFYLSLLLRNSLRLFATYLVAKGVSAWESDWKKLRSNSRIYLYTHSYTYMFMLLGLLTMATPVLIEWNARILSKGQFGLILGLLAGGCYLALVWVLARRTRSSSREEDLLKKWKGVVGVP
;
A
#
# COMPACT_ATOMS: atom_id res chain seq x y z
N MET A 1 11.23 11.44 3.50
CA MET A 1 11.86 12.77 3.62
C MET A 1 12.79 13.16 2.47
N ALA A 2 13.30 12.24 1.63
CA ALA A 2 14.20 12.58 0.52
C ALA A 2 13.53 13.17 -0.76
N LEU A 3 12.18 13.15 -0.85
CA LEU A 3 11.44 13.63 -2.04
C LEU A 3 11.02 15.11 -1.95
N GLN A 4 10.95 15.70 -0.75
CA GLN A 4 10.60 17.12 -0.57
C GLN A 4 11.79 18.05 -0.84
N SER A 5 13.04 17.57 -0.72
CA SER A 5 14.22 18.37 -1.04
C SER A 5 14.44 18.55 -2.55
N LEU A 6 13.85 17.70 -3.40
CA LEU A 6 13.93 17.82 -4.86
C LEU A 6 12.99 18.89 -5.43
N LEU A 7 11.96 19.31 -4.69
CA LEU A 7 10.98 20.33 -5.12
C LEU A 7 11.27 21.72 -4.53
N HIS A 8 12.44 21.91 -3.89
CA HIS A 8 12.80 23.22 -3.35
C HIS A 8 13.00 24.21 -4.53
N PRO A 9 12.38 25.41 -4.52
CA PRO A 9 12.43 26.35 -5.65
C PRO A 9 13.83 26.85 -6.03
N ARG A 10 14.85 26.55 -5.22
CA ARG A 10 16.27 26.84 -5.51
C ARG A 10 16.92 25.81 -6.45
N THR A 11 16.52 24.54 -6.42
CA THR A 11 17.07 23.50 -7.33
C THR A 11 16.44 23.58 -8.73
N VAL A 12 15.15 23.93 -8.80
CA VAL A 12 14.45 24.19 -10.09
C VAL A 12 15.07 25.38 -10.85
N LYS A 13 15.60 26.37 -10.10
CA LYS A 13 16.25 27.57 -10.66
C LYS A 13 17.50 27.28 -11.49
N HIS A 14 18.17 26.15 -11.27
CA HIS A 14 19.40 25.79 -11.97
C HIS A 14 19.16 24.94 -13.23
N TRP A 15 18.05 24.21 -13.27
CA TRP A 15 17.67 23.34 -14.40
C TRP A 15 16.90 24.07 -15.49
N PHE A 16 16.14 25.09 -15.11
CA PHE A 16 15.33 25.84 -16.04
C PHE A 16 15.95 27.22 -16.22
N GLY A 17 16.63 27.42 -17.35
CA GLY A 17 17.14 28.72 -17.77
C GLY A 17 16.03 29.79 -17.84
N ALA A 18 16.37 31.01 -18.27
CA ALA A 18 15.45 32.16 -18.23
C ALA A 18 14.05 31.92 -18.84
N ARG A 19 13.90 30.95 -19.76
CA ARG A 19 12.60 30.53 -20.34
C ARG A 19 11.73 29.65 -19.44
N GLY A 20 12.29 28.71 -18.67
CA GLY A 20 11.47 27.85 -17.80
C GLY A 20 10.90 28.58 -16.58
N ARG A 21 11.42 29.78 -16.26
CA ARG A 21 10.80 30.70 -15.29
C ARG A 21 9.43 31.22 -15.73
N ARG A 22 9.17 31.37 -17.03
CA ARG A 22 7.83 31.77 -17.53
C ARG A 22 6.81 30.63 -17.39
N LEU A 23 7.22 29.39 -17.63
CA LEU A 23 6.36 28.21 -17.53
C LEU A 23 5.93 27.92 -16.09
N ALA A 24 6.84 28.08 -15.12
CA ALA A 24 6.49 27.93 -13.71
C ALA A 24 5.53 29.02 -13.21
N SER A 25 5.63 30.26 -13.72
CA SER A 25 4.67 31.33 -13.36
C SER A 25 3.28 31.09 -13.93
N THR A 26 3.14 30.51 -15.12
CA THR A 26 1.81 30.24 -15.72
C THR A 26 1.04 29.13 -14.98
N ILE A 27 1.74 28.19 -14.34
CA ILE A 27 1.12 27.10 -13.57
C ILE A 27 0.68 27.56 -12.16
N TYR A 28 1.29 28.62 -11.62
CA TYR A 28 1.00 29.13 -10.27
C TYR A 28 0.10 30.38 -10.24
N LEU A 29 -0.17 31.01 -11.39
CA LEU A 29 -1.12 32.11 -11.48
C LEU A 29 -2.52 31.52 -11.73
N GLY A 30 -3.47 31.89 -10.87
CA GLY A 30 -4.79 31.25 -10.72
C GLY A 30 -5.69 31.21 -11.96
N PRO A 31 -6.92 30.67 -11.81
CA PRO A 31 -7.76 30.08 -12.87
C PRO A 31 -8.37 31.06 -13.90
N SER A 32 -7.82 32.25 -14.10
CA SER A 32 -8.41 33.31 -14.94
C SER A 32 -7.88 33.37 -16.38
N SER A 33 -6.91 32.55 -16.77
CA SER A 33 -6.55 32.38 -18.18
C SER A 33 -6.61 30.89 -18.54
N LEU A 34 -7.74 30.47 -19.09
CA LEU A 34 -7.86 29.16 -19.73
C LEU A 34 -6.78 29.10 -20.82
N ALA A 35 -5.78 28.24 -20.62
CA ALA A 35 -4.77 27.96 -21.63
C ALA A 35 -5.49 27.63 -22.94
N THR A 36 -5.14 28.34 -24.00
CA THR A 36 -5.72 28.07 -25.30
C THR A 36 -5.26 26.69 -25.78
N LYS A 37 -6.01 26.08 -26.70
CA LYS A 37 -5.60 24.82 -27.31
C LYS A 37 -4.19 24.91 -27.91
N ASP A 38 -3.86 26.06 -28.48
CA ASP A 38 -2.56 26.32 -29.08
C ASP A 38 -1.42 26.32 -28.04
N ASP A 39 -1.66 26.84 -26.83
CA ASP A 39 -0.69 26.78 -25.72
C ASP A 39 -0.41 25.32 -25.29
N ILE A 40 -1.45 24.49 -25.26
CA ILE A 40 -1.35 23.06 -24.92
C ILE A 40 -0.58 22.30 -26.01
N ASP A 41 -0.88 22.57 -27.28
CA ASP A 41 -0.21 21.92 -28.42
C ASP A 41 1.28 22.33 -28.49
N GLN A 42 1.59 23.61 -28.19
CA GLN A 42 2.97 24.08 -28.10
C GLN A 42 3.75 23.42 -26.95
N LEU A 43 3.12 23.25 -25.78
CA LEU A 43 3.69 22.51 -24.66
C LEU A 43 4.00 21.06 -25.02
N TRP A 44 3.08 20.37 -25.72
CA TRP A 44 3.31 19.00 -26.18
C TRP A 44 4.45 18.89 -27.18
N ALA A 45 4.59 19.86 -28.08
CA ALA A 45 5.71 19.92 -29.02
C ALA A 45 7.06 20.08 -28.29
N GLU A 46 7.13 20.98 -27.29
CA GLU A 46 8.34 21.15 -26.48
C GLU A 46 8.67 19.90 -25.67
N PHE A 47 7.69 19.27 -25.01
CA PHE A 47 7.90 18.02 -24.27
C PHE A 47 8.42 16.90 -25.17
N SER A 48 7.89 16.79 -26.39
CA SER A 48 8.32 15.80 -27.38
C SER A 48 9.76 16.02 -27.80
N LYS A 49 10.16 17.29 -28.00
CA LYS A 49 11.54 17.67 -28.34
C LYS A 49 12.51 17.36 -27.19
N VAL A 50 12.16 17.74 -25.96
CA VAL A 50 12.98 17.43 -24.77
C VAL A 50 13.13 15.92 -24.60
N ARG A 51 12.07 15.14 -24.82
CA ARG A 51 12.13 13.67 -24.77
C ARG A 51 13.05 13.09 -25.84
N ALA A 52 13.03 13.64 -27.07
CA ALA A 52 13.90 13.22 -28.14
C ALA A 52 15.37 13.59 -27.88
N GLU A 53 15.64 14.77 -27.32
CA GLU A 53 16.98 15.18 -26.88
C GLU A 53 17.48 14.35 -25.70
N LEU A 54 16.62 14.03 -24.73
CA LEU A 54 16.95 13.11 -23.65
C LEU A 54 17.28 11.72 -24.19
N ALA A 55 16.48 11.20 -25.13
CA ALA A 55 16.74 9.90 -25.75
C ALA A 55 18.07 9.85 -26.52
N LYS A 56 18.53 10.98 -27.07
CA LYS A 56 19.85 11.09 -27.72
C LYS A 56 20.99 11.24 -26.71
N SER A 57 20.77 11.96 -25.61
CA SER A 57 21.80 12.23 -24.58
C SER A 57 21.98 11.08 -23.58
N VAL A 58 20.93 10.29 -23.34
CA VAL A 58 20.99 9.01 -22.64
C VAL A 58 21.42 7.98 -23.66
N ALA A 59 22.67 8.08 -24.13
CA ALA A 59 23.33 6.93 -24.72
C ALA A 59 23.13 5.78 -23.72
N PRO A 60 22.67 4.59 -24.16
CA PRO A 60 22.50 3.45 -23.26
C PRO A 60 23.84 3.23 -22.57
N GLN A 61 23.90 3.62 -21.29
CA GLN A 61 25.07 3.37 -20.49
C GLN A 61 25.30 1.87 -20.58
N PRO A 62 26.52 1.41 -20.92
CA PRO A 62 26.80 -0.01 -20.95
C PRO A 62 26.34 -0.56 -19.61
N ILE A 63 25.40 -1.51 -19.65
CA ILE A 63 24.85 -2.14 -18.46
C ILE A 63 26.06 -2.62 -17.68
N GLN A 64 26.37 -1.94 -16.57
CA GLN A 64 27.49 -2.36 -15.74
C GLN A 64 27.23 -3.81 -15.37
N PRO A 65 28.27 -4.68 -15.45
CA PRO A 65 28.09 -6.09 -15.12
C PRO A 65 27.41 -6.16 -13.76
N PHE A 66 26.29 -6.87 -13.68
CA PHE A 66 25.48 -6.93 -12.47
C PHE A 66 26.36 -7.54 -11.36
N LEU A 67 26.79 -6.71 -10.41
CA LEU A 67 27.80 -7.09 -9.45
C LEU A 67 27.16 -8.01 -8.40
N ALA A 68 27.94 -8.94 -7.86
CA ALA A 68 27.51 -9.77 -6.73
C ALA A 68 27.01 -8.91 -5.55
N GLU A 69 27.51 -7.68 -5.43
CA GLU A 69 27.10 -6.70 -4.43
C GLU A 69 25.65 -6.22 -4.63
N ASP A 70 25.20 -6.01 -5.88
CA ASP A 70 23.82 -5.61 -6.16
C ASP A 70 22.82 -6.70 -5.76
N ILE A 71 23.17 -7.97 -6.02
CA ILE A 71 22.38 -9.13 -5.60
C ILE A 71 22.25 -9.17 -4.08
N ARG A 72 23.38 -9.03 -3.36
CA ARG A 72 23.41 -9.01 -1.89
C ARG A 72 22.54 -7.88 -1.35
N LYS A 73 22.65 -6.69 -1.93
CA LYS A 73 21.85 -5.54 -1.53
C LYS A 73 20.37 -5.81 -1.71
N ILE A 74 19.93 -6.31 -2.87
CA ILE A 74 18.51 -6.61 -3.09
C ILE A 74 18.00 -7.70 -2.13
N HIS A 75 18.81 -8.72 -1.82
CA HIS A 75 18.44 -9.71 -0.82
C HIS A 75 18.32 -9.12 0.59
N SER A 76 19.19 -8.18 0.95
CA SER A 76 19.09 -7.47 2.23
C SER A 76 17.80 -6.65 2.34
N GLU A 77 17.38 -5.98 1.26
CA GLU A 77 16.13 -5.24 1.17
C GLU A 77 14.90 -6.17 1.28
N ILE A 78 14.94 -7.33 0.61
CA ILE A 78 13.91 -8.38 0.73
C ILE A 78 13.75 -8.80 2.20
N ASN A 79 14.85 -9.08 2.90
CA ASN A 79 14.83 -9.47 4.30
C ASN A 79 14.28 -8.35 5.21
N GLN A 80 14.68 -7.09 4.95
CA GLN A 80 14.17 -5.94 5.69
C GLN A 80 12.65 -5.79 5.51
N ILE A 81 12.14 -5.95 4.29
CA ILE A 81 10.70 -5.87 4.00
C ILE A 81 9.94 -7.00 4.70
N VAL A 82 10.49 -8.22 4.72
CA VAL A 82 9.88 -9.34 5.46
C VAL A 82 9.79 -9.01 6.95
N ASN A 83 10.86 -8.49 7.55
CA ASN A 83 10.86 -8.06 8.95
C ASN A 83 9.84 -6.92 9.21
N GLN A 84 9.77 -5.93 8.33
CA GLN A 84 8.78 -4.85 8.45
C GLN A 84 7.34 -5.36 8.42
N ARG A 85 7.04 -6.35 7.57
CA ARG A 85 5.70 -6.96 7.52
C ARG A 85 5.35 -7.68 8.82
N PHE A 86 6.31 -8.40 9.40
CA PHE A 86 6.15 -9.02 10.70
C PHE A 86 5.84 -7.96 11.77
N LEU A 87 6.64 -6.89 11.85
CA LEU A 87 6.44 -5.80 12.80
C LEU A 87 5.07 -5.11 12.64
N VAL A 88 4.62 -4.86 11.40
CA VAL A 88 3.30 -4.27 11.13
C VAL A 88 2.17 -5.16 11.66
N THR A 89 2.28 -6.47 11.53
CA THR A 89 1.27 -7.42 12.03
C THR A 89 1.31 -7.54 13.55
N THR A 90 2.49 -7.58 14.16
CA THR A 90 2.62 -7.54 15.62
C THR A 90 2.02 -6.24 16.18
N ALA A 91 2.32 -5.09 15.55
CA ALA A 91 1.73 -3.81 15.93
C ALA A 91 0.21 -3.81 15.82
N ALA A 92 -0.36 -4.41 14.77
CA ALA A 92 -1.81 -4.54 14.61
C ALA A 92 -2.43 -5.36 15.75
N ILE A 93 -1.82 -6.49 16.13
CA ILE A 93 -2.29 -7.33 17.24
C ILE A 93 -2.20 -6.56 18.56
N THR A 94 -1.10 -5.86 18.83
CA THR A 94 -0.91 -5.08 20.05
C THR A 94 -1.92 -3.93 20.16
N VAL A 95 -2.07 -3.13 19.11
CA VAL A 95 -3.04 -2.02 19.09
C VAL A 95 -4.46 -2.55 19.26
N PHE A 96 -4.80 -3.64 18.56
CA PHE A 96 -6.06 -4.33 18.76
C PHE A 96 -6.25 -4.72 20.23
N GLY A 97 -5.32 -5.44 20.84
CA GLY A 97 -5.45 -5.87 22.23
C GLY A 97 -5.64 -4.72 23.22
N VAL A 98 -4.87 -3.62 23.06
CA VAL A 98 -4.99 -2.44 23.91
C VAL A 98 -6.35 -1.77 23.76
N VAL A 99 -6.75 -1.41 22.54
CA VAL A 99 -8.02 -0.69 22.31
C VAL A 99 -9.22 -1.59 22.61
N PHE A 100 -9.18 -2.85 22.19
CA PHE A 100 -10.24 -3.82 22.45
C PHE A 100 -10.46 -4.02 23.96
N SER A 101 -9.39 -4.04 24.76
CA SER A 101 -9.52 -4.14 26.23
C SER A 101 -10.21 -2.91 26.87
N GLN A 102 -10.09 -1.74 26.24
CA GLN A 102 -10.73 -0.50 26.70
C GLN A 102 -12.22 -0.46 26.33
N MET A 103 -12.58 -1.05 25.18
CA MET A 103 -13.97 -1.14 24.72
C MET A 103 -14.84 -2.06 25.58
N ILE A 104 -14.24 -2.97 26.35
CA ILE A 104 -14.99 -3.88 27.24
C ILE A 104 -15.41 -3.09 28.49
N PRO A 105 -16.72 -2.87 28.71
CA PRO A 105 -17.18 -2.15 29.89
C PRO A 105 -16.88 -2.95 31.15
N LYS A 106 -16.28 -2.29 32.16
CA LYS A 106 -16.02 -2.89 33.48
C LYS A 106 -17.30 -3.12 34.27
N GLU A 107 -18.29 -2.25 34.07
CA GLU A 107 -19.59 -2.29 34.73
C GLU A 107 -20.73 -2.20 33.71
N PHE A 108 -21.62 -3.19 33.69
CA PHE A 108 -22.72 -3.28 32.72
C PHE A 108 -23.90 -2.35 33.04
N ALA A 109 -23.91 -1.70 34.21
CA ALA A 109 -25.01 -0.84 34.64
C ALA A 109 -25.10 0.48 33.85
N HIS A 110 -23.99 0.98 33.29
CA HIS A 110 -23.90 2.27 32.60
C HIS A 110 -23.68 2.15 31.08
N THR A 111 -23.86 0.95 30.52
CA THR A 111 -23.49 0.64 29.13
C THR A 111 -24.23 1.50 28.09
N ARG A 112 -25.42 2.02 28.41
CA ARG A 112 -26.21 2.83 27.47
C ARG A 112 -25.57 4.18 27.14
N GLU A 113 -24.96 4.83 28.13
CA GLU A 113 -24.32 6.14 27.94
C GLU A 113 -22.96 6.01 27.25
N SER A 114 -22.29 4.87 27.42
CA SER A 114 -20.98 4.60 26.81
C SER A 114 -21.05 4.10 25.36
N MET A 115 -22.22 3.68 24.86
CA MET A 115 -22.34 3.11 23.50
C MET A 115 -21.78 4.02 22.37
N PRO A 116 -22.04 5.34 22.34
CA PRO A 116 -21.46 6.21 21.31
C PRO A 116 -19.92 6.23 21.37
N LEU A 117 -19.35 6.18 22.57
CA LEU A 117 -17.90 6.18 22.77
C LEU A 117 -17.28 4.86 22.28
N ILE A 118 -17.89 3.73 22.61
CA ILE A 118 -17.50 2.40 22.11
C ILE A 118 -17.52 2.37 20.58
N LEU A 119 -18.55 2.95 19.95
CA LEU A 119 -18.64 3.01 18.48
C LEU A 119 -17.52 3.88 17.88
N ILE A 120 -17.18 5.01 18.50
CA ILE A 120 -16.06 5.86 18.06
C ILE A 120 -14.74 5.08 18.16
N GLU A 121 -14.51 4.37 19.27
CA GLU A 121 -13.34 3.51 19.45
C GLU A 121 -13.29 2.38 18.43
N GLU A 122 -14.43 1.77 18.10
CA GLU A 122 -14.56 0.73 17.07
C GLU A 122 -14.13 1.27 15.70
N VAL A 123 -14.71 2.40 15.28
CA VAL A 123 -14.38 3.03 13.98
C VAL A 123 -12.91 3.44 13.92
N LEU A 124 -12.38 3.98 15.02
CA LEU A 124 -10.97 4.35 15.12
C LEU A 124 -10.06 3.12 15.01
N LEU A 125 -10.39 2.04 15.72
CA LEU A 125 -9.64 0.79 15.67
C LEU A 125 -9.66 0.17 14.27
N LEU A 126 -10.83 0.08 13.63
CA LEU A 126 -10.96 -0.41 12.26
C LEU A 126 -10.14 0.45 11.27
N THR A 127 -10.11 1.77 11.47
CA THR A 127 -9.31 2.69 10.63
C THR A 127 -7.81 2.46 10.79
N ILE A 128 -7.33 2.26 12.03
CA ILE A 128 -5.92 1.95 12.31
C ILE A 128 -5.55 0.58 11.72
N LEU A 129 -6.38 -0.44 11.96
CA LEU A 129 -6.18 -1.78 11.40
C LEU A 129 -6.17 -1.75 9.87
N PHE A 130 -7.00 -0.93 9.24
CA PHE A 130 -7.05 -0.80 7.78
C PHE A 130 -5.76 -0.16 7.26
N THR A 131 -5.28 0.90 7.92
CA THR A 131 -4.02 1.57 7.59
C THR A 131 -2.84 0.60 7.67
N LEU A 132 -2.75 -0.19 8.75
CA LEU A 132 -1.71 -1.20 8.94
C LEU A 132 -1.82 -2.34 7.90
N PHE A 133 -3.03 -2.78 7.60
CA PHE A 133 -3.28 -3.76 6.52
C PHE A 133 -2.80 -3.22 5.16
N TYR A 134 -3.15 -1.97 4.84
CA TYR A 134 -2.76 -1.33 3.60
C TYR A 134 -1.24 -1.20 3.49
N LEU A 135 -0.56 -0.80 4.56
CA LEU A 135 0.91 -0.79 4.62
C LEU A 135 1.50 -2.19 4.39
N SER A 136 0.96 -3.22 5.04
CA SER A 136 1.39 -4.62 4.82
C SER A 136 1.22 -5.06 3.35
N LEU A 137 0.16 -4.57 2.69
CA LEU A 137 -0.11 -4.81 1.28
C LEU A 137 0.92 -4.12 0.37
N LEU A 138 1.30 -2.88 0.66
CA LEU A 138 2.34 -2.15 -0.07
C LEU A 138 3.69 -2.87 0.06
N LEU A 139 4.06 -3.26 1.28
CA LEU A 139 5.29 -4.01 1.54
C LEU A 139 5.33 -5.35 0.79
N ARG A 140 4.20 -6.08 0.75
CA ARG A 140 4.08 -7.31 -0.06
C ARG A 140 4.31 -7.05 -1.54
N ASN A 141 3.80 -5.94 -2.08
CA ASN A 141 4.00 -5.60 -3.49
C ASN A 141 5.46 -5.25 -3.79
N SER A 142 6.13 -4.52 -2.91
CA SER A 142 7.57 -4.23 -3.02
C SER A 142 8.41 -5.50 -2.97
N LEU A 143 8.11 -6.42 -2.05
CA LEU A 143 8.75 -7.73 -1.95
C LEU A 143 8.65 -8.50 -3.27
N ARG A 144 7.44 -8.54 -3.86
CA ARG A 144 7.20 -9.20 -5.15
C ARG A 144 7.96 -8.57 -6.29
N LEU A 145 8.07 -7.24 -6.31
CA LEU A 145 8.82 -6.53 -7.33
C LEU A 145 10.29 -6.97 -7.34
N PHE A 146 10.94 -6.98 -6.17
CA PHE A 146 12.34 -7.38 -6.02
C PHE A 146 12.55 -8.87 -6.30
N ALA A 147 11.71 -9.75 -5.75
CA ALA A 147 11.78 -11.18 -6.01
C ALA A 147 11.62 -11.50 -7.51
N THR A 148 10.66 -10.87 -8.19
CA THR A 148 10.42 -11.11 -9.63
C THR A 148 11.58 -10.59 -10.48
N TYR A 149 12.21 -9.48 -10.08
CA TYR A 149 13.42 -8.97 -10.72
C TYR A 149 14.58 -9.99 -10.65
N LEU A 150 14.84 -10.55 -9.45
CA LEU A 150 15.88 -11.56 -9.27
C LEU A 150 15.62 -12.83 -10.08
N VAL A 151 14.35 -13.26 -10.16
CA VAL A 151 13.94 -14.40 -11.01
C VAL A 151 14.14 -14.08 -12.49
N ALA A 152 13.76 -12.88 -12.95
CA ALA A 152 13.95 -12.47 -14.35
C ALA A 152 15.42 -12.47 -14.77
N LYS A 153 16.31 -12.09 -13.85
CA LYS A 153 17.77 -12.12 -14.03
C LYS A 153 18.39 -13.52 -13.96
N GLY A 154 17.67 -14.52 -13.45
CA GLY A 154 18.19 -15.88 -13.28
C GLY A 154 19.30 -16.00 -12.25
N VAL A 155 19.42 -15.05 -11.31
CA VAL A 155 20.55 -14.96 -10.37
C VAL A 155 20.28 -15.60 -9.01
N SER A 156 19.02 -15.90 -8.68
CA SER A 156 18.63 -16.44 -7.38
C SER A 156 17.83 -17.74 -7.52
N ALA A 157 18.46 -18.86 -7.17
CA ALA A 157 17.81 -20.17 -7.11
C ALA A 157 16.69 -20.19 -6.07
N TRP A 158 16.95 -19.60 -4.89
CA TRP A 158 15.97 -19.46 -3.81
C TRP A 158 14.68 -18.79 -4.27
N GLU A 159 14.76 -17.63 -4.94
CA GLU A 159 13.56 -16.93 -5.41
C GLU A 159 12.81 -17.70 -6.49
N SER A 160 13.53 -18.46 -7.31
CA SER A 160 12.94 -19.33 -8.33
C SER A 160 12.15 -20.48 -7.70
N ASP A 161 12.70 -21.12 -6.66
CA ASP A 161 12.00 -22.16 -5.92
C ASP A 161 10.85 -21.60 -5.10
N TRP A 162 11.03 -20.41 -4.50
CA TRP A 162 9.96 -19.72 -3.80
C TRP A 162 8.80 -19.34 -4.73
N LYS A 163 9.09 -18.94 -5.96
CA LYS A 163 8.07 -18.71 -6.99
C LYS A 163 7.31 -20.00 -7.32
N LYS A 164 8.00 -21.13 -7.51
CA LYS A 164 7.36 -22.44 -7.73
C LYS A 164 6.44 -22.79 -6.57
N LEU A 165 6.92 -22.61 -5.33
CA LEU A 165 6.14 -22.88 -4.12
C LEU A 165 4.88 -22.00 -4.05
N ARG A 166 4.99 -20.70 -4.33
CA ARG A 166 3.85 -19.76 -4.33
C ARG A 166 2.87 -20.00 -5.47
N SER A 167 3.33 -20.55 -6.60
CA SER A 167 2.46 -20.95 -7.70
C SER A 167 1.63 -22.20 -7.39
N ASN A 168 2.06 -23.02 -6.41
CA ASN A 168 1.31 -24.17 -5.96
C ASN A 168 0.13 -23.72 -5.08
N SER A 169 -1.08 -23.91 -5.60
CA SER A 169 -2.33 -23.52 -4.92
C SER A 169 -2.56 -24.21 -3.58
N ARG A 170 -1.89 -25.34 -3.29
CA ARG A 170 -2.03 -26.04 -2.00
C ARG A 170 -1.38 -25.30 -0.82
N ILE A 171 -0.41 -24.42 -1.07
CA ILE A 171 0.35 -23.70 -0.02
C ILE A 171 -0.23 -22.29 0.18
N TYR A 172 -1.52 -22.13 -0.14
CA TYR A 172 -2.21 -20.85 -0.21
C TYR A 172 -2.26 -20.11 1.14
N LEU A 173 -2.48 -20.87 2.23
CA LEU A 173 -2.64 -20.32 3.58
C LEU A 173 -1.37 -19.62 4.06
N TYR A 174 -0.19 -20.19 3.74
CA TYR A 174 1.10 -19.63 4.13
C TYR A 174 1.34 -18.24 3.51
N THR A 175 0.89 -18.03 2.27
CA THR A 175 1.13 -16.78 1.54
C THR A 175 0.18 -15.65 1.97
N HIS A 176 -0.94 -15.98 2.61
CA HIS A 176 -2.02 -15.05 2.95
C HIS A 176 -2.33 -14.97 4.45
N SER A 177 -1.51 -15.61 5.29
CA SER A 177 -1.64 -15.60 6.76
C SER A 177 -1.89 -14.19 7.32
N TYR A 178 -1.11 -13.21 6.86
CA TYR A 178 -1.27 -11.80 7.25
C TYR A 178 -2.66 -11.23 6.95
N THR A 179 -3.20 -11.47 5.75
CA THR A 179 -4.55 -11.02 5.38
C THR A 179 -5.60 -11.65 6.29
N TYR A 180 -5.47 -12.95 6.56
CA TYR A 180 -6.38 -13.65 7.46
C TYR A 180 -6.32 -13.12 8.89
N MET A 181 -5.13 -12.73 9.37
CA MET A 181 -4.99 -12.09 10.67
C MET A 181 -5.75 -10.75 10.72
N PHE A 182 -5.59 -9.87 9.72
CA PHE A 182 -6.34 -8.61 9.69
C PHE A 182 -7.86 -8.83 9.56
N MET A 183 -8.30 -9.81 8.76
CA MET A 183 -9.71 -10.20 8.70
C MET A 183 -10.23 -10.72 10.04
N LEU A 184 -9.46 -11.55 10.75
CA LEU A 184 -9.83 -12.08 12.05
C LEU A 184 -9.98 -10.95 13.08
N LEU A 185 -9.00 -10.04 13.15
CA LEU A 185 -9.06 -8.88 14.06
C LEU A 185 -10.27 -7.97 13.73
N GLY A 186 -10.54 -7.72 12.45
CA GLY A 186 -11.72 -6.97 12.03
C GLY A 186 -13.03 -7.67 12.36
N LEU A 187 -13.10 -9.00 12.21
CA LEU A 187 -14.26 -9.80 12.57
C LEU A 187 -14.54 -9.77 14.07
N LEU A 188 -13.48 -9.90 14.89
CA LEU A 188 -13.59 -9.77 16.35
C LEU A 188 -14.07 -8.36 16.75
N THR A 189 -13.53 -7.32 16.10
CA THR A 189 -13.96 -5.93 16.31
C THR A 189 -15.44 -5.76 15.98
N MET A 190 -15.90 -6.26 14.83
CA MET A 190 -17.31 -6.25 14.39
C MET A 190 -18.24 -7.02 15.35
N ALA A 191 -17.75 -8.08 15.99
CA ALA A 191 -18.52 -8.87 16.94
C ALA A 191 -18.70 -8.16 18.29
N THR A 192 -17.85 -7.18 18.63
CA THR A 192 -17.86 -6.47 19.91
C THR A 192 -19.22 -5.89 20.30
N PRO A 193 -19.90 -5.06 19.47
CA PRO A 193 -21.20 -4.50 19.84
C PRO A 193 -22.25 -5.59 20.10
N VAL A 194 -22.23 -6.69 19.34
CA VAL A 194 -23.13 -7.83 19.51
C VAL A 194 -22.86 -8.53 20.84
N LEU A 195 -21.59 -8.77 21.18
CA LEU A 195 -21.19 -9.41 22.43
C LEU A 195 -21.56 -8.57 23.65
N ILE A 196 -21.38 -7.24 23.57
CA ILE A 196 -21.75 -6.32 24.66
C ILE A 196 -23.26 -6.31 24.85
N GLU A 197 -24.05 -6.19 23.77
CA GLU A 197 -25.52 -6.19 23.86
C GLU A 197 -26.06 -7.52 24.40
N TRP A 198 -25.50 -8.63 23.91
CA TRP A 198 -25.83 -9.97 24.38
C TRP A 198 -25.57 -10.12 25.89
N ASN A 199 -24.40 -9.69 26.36
CA ASN A 199 -24.02 -9.85 27.77
C ASN A 199 -24.81 -8.91 28.69
N ALA A 200 -25.08 -7.68 28.25
CA ALA A 200 -25.84 -6.72 29.04
C ALA A 200 -27.33 -7.07 29.15
N ARG A 201 -27.84 -8.01 28.34
CA ARG A 201 -29.29 -8.34 28.22
C ARG A 201 -30.17 -7.13 27.88
N ILE A 202 -29.59 -6.06 27.34
CA ILE A 202 -30.27 -4.81 26.98
C ILE A 202 -30.78 -4.92 25.54
N LEU A 203 -31.71 -5.83 25.27
CA LEU A 203 -32.18 -6.07 23.90
C LEU A 203 -33.24 -5.07 23.41
N SER A 204 -33.64 -4.05 24.19
CA SER A 204 -34.98 -3.49 24.01
C SER A 204 -35.13 -2.13 23.32
N LYS A 205 -34.12 -1.26 23.17
CA LYS A 205 -34.36 0.09 22.55
C LYS A 205 -33.21 0.74 21.75
N GLY A 206 -32.06 0.07 21.58
CA GLY A 206 -30.82 0.71 21.10
C GLY A 206 -30.19 0.16 19.81
N GLN A 207 -30.98 -0.43 18.90
CA GLN A 207 -30.47 -1.16 17.72
C GLN A 207 -29.59 -0.35 16.76
N PHE A 208 -29.67 0.97 16.80
CA PHE A 208 -28.91 1.84 15.90
C PHE A 208 -27.39 1.66 16.03
N GLY A 209 -26.86 1.57 17.26
CA GLY A 209 -25.42 1.40 17.49
C GLY A 209 -24.92 0.05 16.97
N LEU A 210 -25.69 -1.02 17.21
CA LEU A 210 -25.37 -2.35 16.70
C LEU A 210 -25.35 -2.39 15.18
N ILE A 211 -26.38 -1.83 14.53
CA ILE A 211 -26.45 -1.79 13.06
C ILE A 211 -25.25 -1.01 12.50
N LEU A 212 -24.91 0.13 13.10
CA LEU A 212 -23.81 0.96 12.63
C LEU A 212 -22.44 0.28 12.82
N GLY A 213 -22.21 -0.39 13.94
CA GLY A 213 -21.00 -1.19 14.18
C GLY A 213 -20.87 -2.36 13.19
N LEU A 214 -21.95 -3.11 12.98
CA LEU A 214 -21.98 -4.19 11.98
C LEU A 214 -21.72 -3.68 10.55
N LEU A 215 -22.27 -2.53 10.18
CA LEU A 215 -22.01 -1.90 8.89
C LEU A 215 -20.55 -1.45 8.76
N ALA A 216 -19.99 -0.84 9.80
CA ALA A 216 -18.59 -0.39 9.81
C ALA A 216 -17.62 -1.59 9.69
N GLY A 217 -17.81 -2.63 10.51
CA GLY A 217 -17.03 -3.86 10.46
C GLY A 217 -17.22 -4.63 9.14
N GLY A 218 -18.45 -4.71 8.63
CA GLY A 218 -18.75 -5.32 7.34
C GLY A 218 -18.06 -4.58 6.18
N CYS A 219 -18.09 -3.25 6.18
CA CYS A 219 -17.38 -2.43 5.21
C CYS A 219 -15.86 -2.66 5.27
N TYR A 220 -15.29 -2.68 6.48
CA TYR A 220 -13.88 -3.01 6.69
C TYR A 220 -13.51 -4.37 6.08
N LEU A 221 -14.25 -5.43 6.41
CA LEU A 221 -14.00 -6.79 5.93
C LEU A 221 -14.10 -6.86 4.39
N ALA A 222 -15.12 -6.20 3.81
CA ALA A 222 -15.29 -6.11 2.37
C ALA A 222 -14.08 -5.41 1.70
N LEU A 223 -13.62 -4.29 2.24
CA LEU A 223 -12.46 -3.55 1.72
C LEU A 223 -11.18 -4.39 1.79
N VAL A 224 -10.90 -5.01 2.94
CA VAL A 224 -9.75 -5.91 3.12
C VAL A 224 -9.80 -7.06 2.12
N TRP A 225 -10.95 -7.70 1.97
CA TRP A 225 -11.16 -8.80 1.03
C TRP A 225 -10.95 -8.38 -0.43
N VAL A 226 -11.55 -7.27 -0.86
CA VAL A 226 -11.44 -6.76 -2.24
C VAL A 226 -9.99 -6.42 -2.57
N LEU A 227 -9.28 -5.72 -1.68
CA LEU A 227 -7.88 -5.36 -1.88
C LEU A 227 -6.96 -6.58 -1.88
N ALA A 228 -7.20 -7.54 -0.98
CA ALA A 228 -6.46 -8.80 -0.95
C ALA A 228 -6.68 -9.61 -2.23
N ARG A 229 -7.92 -9.68 -2.74
CA ARG A 229 -8.23 -10.38 -4.00
C ARG A 229 -7.61 -9.68 -5.20
N ARG A 230 -7.62 -8.34 -5.27
CA ARG A 230 -7.00 -7.58 -6.37
C ARG A 230 -5.49 -7.75 -6.44
N THR A 231 -4.84 -7.95 -5.30
CA THR A 231 -3.39 -8.24 -5.24
C THR A 231 -3.08 -9.73 -5.44
N ARG A 232 -4.08 -10.61 -5.42
CA ARG A 232 -3.91 -12.07 -5.59
C ARG A 232 -3.57 -12.48 -7.03
N SER A 233 -3.91 -11.68 -8.03
CA SER A 233 -3.83 -12.12 -9.43
C SER A 233 -2.42 -12.55 -9.85
N SER A 234 -2.25 -13.85 -10.17
CA SER A 234 -1.02 -14.45 -10.74
C SER A 234 -0.56 -13.69 -11.98
N SER A 235 -1.53 -13.21 -12.77
CA SER A 235 -1.28 -12.41 -13.97
C SER A 235 -0.40 -11.20 -13.68
N ARG A 236 -0.49 -10.57 -12.49
CA ARG A 236 0.39 -9.45 -12.15
C ARG A 236 1.86 -9.86 -12.00
N GLU A 237 2.14 -11.03 -11.44
CA GLU A 237 3.52 -11.53 -11.31
C GLU A 237 4.09 -11.93 -12.68
N GLU A 238 3.27 -12.56 -13.53
CA GLU A 238 3.63 -12.88 -14.92
C GLU A 238 3.88 -11.63 -15.77
N ASP A 239 3.02 -10.62 -15.66
CA ASP A 239 3.17 -9.33 -16.33
C ASP A 239 4.44 -8.60 -15.87
N LEU A 240 4.73 -8.61 -14.56
CA LEU A 240 5.96 -8.04 -14.02
C LEU A 240 7.18 -8.79 -14.52
N LEU A 241 7.13 -10.12 -14.57
CA LEU A 241 8.23 -10.93 -15.10
C LEU A 241 8.49 -10.63 -16.57
N LYS A 242 7.43 -10.54 -17.39
CA LYS A 242 7.52 -10.20 -18.81
C LYS A 242 8.13 -8.81 -19.01
N LYS A 243 7.69 -7.83 -18.21
CA LYS A 243 8.26 -6.47 -18.23
C LYS A 243 9.74 -6.49 -17.85
N TRP A 244 10.10 -7.20 -16.78
CA TRP A 244 11.49 -7.29 -16.35
C TRP A 244 12.38 -7.99 -17.37
N LYS A 245 11.95 -9.10 -17.97
CA LYS A 245 12.69 -9.77 -19.06
C LYS A 245 12.98 -8.82 -20.23
N GLY A 246 11.99 -8.04 -20.65
CA GLY A 246 12.16 -7.02 -21.69
C GLY A 246 13.17 -5.93 -21.31
N VAL A 247 13.18 -5.48 -20.05
CA VAL A 247 14.16 -4.49 -19.56
C VAL A 247 15.56 -5.08 -19.44
N VAL A 248 15.64 -6.35 -19.05
CA VAL A 248 16.90 -7.05 -18.76
C VAL A 248 17.57 -7.59 -20.03
N GLY A 249 16.84 -7.72 -21.13
CA GLY A 249 17.35 -8.27 -22.39
C GLY A 249 17.51 -9.79 -22.35
N VAL A 250 16.79 -10.48 -21.45
CA VAL A 250 16.79 -11.95 -21.36
C VAL A 250 15.52 -12.48 -22.02
N PRO A 251 15.62 -13.46 -22.94
CA PRO A 251 14.45 -14.08 -23.58
C PRO A 251 13.49 -14.76 -22.58
#